data_AF-A0A5M8SJ54-F1
#
_entry.id   AF-A0A5M8SJ54-F1
#
_cell.length_a   1.000
_cell.length_b   1.000
_cell.length_c   1.000
_cell.angle_alpha   90.00
_cell.angle_beta   90.00
_cell.angle_gamma   90.00
#
_symmetry.space_group_name_H-M   'P 1'
#
loop_
_entity.id
_entity.type
_entity.pdbx_description
1 polymer ?
#
loop_
_entity_poly.entity_id
_entity_poly.type
_entity_poly.pdbx_seq_one_letter_code
_entity_poly.pdbx_strand_id
1 'polypeptide(L)'
;MSITTTGTAASVSTGQASVGTTATALTGTSAGSQAIVKAPATNTQTIYVGGSGVTTATGYPLEPGASVPLPLRAVAIYAVAAATGQKVAWIEQVAPTY
;
A
#
# COMPACT_ATOMS: atom_id res chain seq x y z
N MET A 1 26.73 -10.17 33.21
CA MET A 1 26.03 -9.09 32.50
C MET A 1 25.12 -9.76 31.47
N SER A 2 23.86 -9.97 31.83
CA SER A 2 22.90 -10.61 30.92
C SER A 2 22.33 -9.53 30.01
N ILE A 3 22.59 -9.63 28.71
CA ILE A 3 21.96 -8.74 27.73
C ILE A 3 20.61 -9.38 27.37
N THR A 4 19.53 -8.81 27.88
CA THR A 4 18.18 -9.16 27.41
C THR A 4 17.96 -8.40 26.12
N THR A 5 18.23 -9.02 24.97
CA THR A 5 17.77 -8.49 23.68
C THR A 5 16.26 -8.71 23.60
N THR A 6 15.47 -7.73 24.03
CA THR A 6 14.06 -7.61 23.63
C THR A 6 14.02 -7.27 22.13
N GLY A 7 14.20 -8.29 21.29
CA GLY A 7 13.90 -8.19 19.88
C GLY A 7 12.39 -8.18 19.70
N THR A 8 11.78 -7.01 19.61
CA THR A 8 10.37 -6.92 19.18
C THR A 8 10.29 -7.50 17.76
N ALA A 9 9.49 -8.55 17.59
CA ALA A 9 9.33 -9.20 16.29
C ALA A 9 8.62 -8.27 15.29
N ALA A 10 9.08 -8.22 14.05
CA ALA A 10 8.33 -7.59 12.96
C ALA A 10 6.97 -8.31 12.79
N SER A 11 5.89 -7.55 12.60
CA SER A 11 4.56 -8.10 12.36
C SER A 11 4.15 -7.94 10.90
N VAL A 12 3.25 -8.81 10.44
CA VAL A 12 2.66 -8.73 9.10
C VAL A 12 1.22 -8.29 9.24
N SER A 13 0.85 -7.24 8.51
CA SER A 13 -0.51 -6.71 8.41
C SER A 13 -0.98 -6.78 6.96
N THR A 14 -2.28 -6.91 6.76
CA THR A 14 -2.89 -6.89 5.43
C THR A 14 -4.12 -6.01 5.44
N GLY A 15 -4.46 -5.46 4.29
CA GLY A 15 -5.67 -4.68 4.13
C GLY A 15 -6.14 -4.62 2.69
N GLN A 16 -7.36 -4.14 2.52
CA GLN A 16 -7.98 -3.90 1.23
C GLN A 16 -8.86 -2.65 1.29
N ALA A 17 -8.89 -1.91 0.19
CA ALA A 17 -9.78 -0.77 0.02
C ALA A 17 -10.44 -0.79 -1.36
N SER A 18 -11.62 -0.17 -1.44
CA SER A 18 -12.25 0.21 -2.71
C SER A 18 -11.71 1.57 -3.15
N VAL A 19 -11.36 1.67 -4.42
CA VAL A 19 -10.78 2.85 -5.05
C VAL A 19 -11.73 3.33 -6.13
N GLY A 20 -11.91 4.65 -6.19
CA GLY A 20 -12.67 5.32 -7.22
C GLY A 20 -11.87 6.42 -7.88
N THR A 21 -12.58 7.42 -8.39
CA THR A 21 -12.01 8.56 -9.10
C THR A 21 -11.34 9.60 -8.20
N THR A 22 -11.43 9.41 -6.88
CA THR A 22 -10.76 10.22 -5.86
C THR A 22 -9.63 9.42 -5.22
N ALA A 23 -8.55 10.10 -4.83
CA ALA A 23 -7.44 9.48 -4.13
C ALA A 23 -7.90 8.90 -2.78
N THR A 24 -7.80 7.59 -2.63
CA THR A 24 -8.14 6.85 -1.40
C THR A 24 -6.87 6.47 -0.66
N ALA A 25 -6.77 6.84 0.62
CA ALA A 25 -5.67 6.43 1.48
C ALA A 25 -5.69 4.91 1.71
N LEU A 26 -4.53 4.26 1.60
CA LEU A 26 -4.36 2.85 1.95
C LEU A 26 -3.98 2.77 3.43
N THR A 27 -4.97 2.53 4.30
CA THR A 27 -4.85 2.55 5.77
C THR A 27 -3.96 1.41 6.28
N GLY A 28 -3.09 1.66 7.26
CA GLY A 28 -2.22 0.64 7.89
C GLY A 28 -0.73 0.98 7.87
N THR A 29 -0.33 1.97 7.07
CA THR A 29 1.06 2.10 6.67
C THR A 29 1.86 2.94 7.65
N SER A 30 2.44 2.25 8.64
CA SER A 30 3.37 2.85 9.60
C SER A 30 4.64 3.28 8.87
N ALA A 31 5.14 4.49 9.15
CA ALA A 31 6.40 4.97 8.60
C ALA A 31 7.53 3.98 8.93
N GLY A 32 8.38 3.67 7.94
CA GLY A 32 9.45 2.67 8.08
C GLY A 32 9.02 1.22 7.80
N SER A 33 7.78 0.98 7.38
CA SER A 33 7.31 -0.34 6.96
C SER A 33 7.52 -0.56 5.46
N GLN A 34 7.72 -1.82 5.07
CA GLN A 34 7.71 -2.23 3.66
C GLN A 34 6.32 -2.76 3.30
N ALA A 35 5.86 -2.50 2.08
CA ALA A 35 4.54 -2.99 1.65
C ALA A 35 4.56 -3.46 0.20
N ILE A 36 3.78 -4.48 -0.11
CA ILE A 36 3.45 -4.84 -1.49
C ILE A 36 2.00 -4.42 -1.73
N VAL A 37 1.80 -3.58 -2.74
CA VAL A 37 0.46 -3.16 -3.19
C VAL A 37 0.09 -3.99 -4.41
N LYS A 38 -1.12 -4.54 -4.43
CA LYS A 38 -1.63 -5.37 -5.51
C LYS A 38 -2.98 -4.85 -6.01
N ALA A 39 -3.10 -4.77 -7.33
CA ALA A 39 -4.38 -4.65 -8.01
C ALA A 39 -4.92 -6.08 -8.24
N PRO A 40 -6.06 -6.48 -7.66
CA PRO A 40 -6.68 -7.76 -7.96
C PRO A 40 -6.97 -7.89 -9.46
N ALA A 41 -6.84 -9.12 -9.98
CA ALA A 41 -7.15 -9.41 -11.38
C ALA A 41 -8.63 -9.22 -11.74
N THR A 42 -9.50 -9.11 -10.73
CA THR A 42 -10.94 -8.81 -10.91
C THR A 42 -11.21 -7.33 -11.23
N ASN A 43 -10.20 -6.47 -11.17
CA ASN A 43 -10.34 -5.08 -11.58
C ASN A 43 -10.50 -4.99 -13.10
N THR A 44 -11.39 -4.11 -13.55
CA THR A 44 -11.64 -3.87 -14.99
C THR A 44 -10.83 -2.72 -15.58
N GLN A 45 -10.08 -1.99 -14.76
CA GLN A 45 -9.36 -0.75 -15.07
C GLN A 45 -8.09 -0.66 -14.23
N THR A 46 -7.09 0.03 -14.78
CA THR A 46 -5.82 0.35 -14.13
C THR A 46 -6.03 1.19 -12.86
N ILE A 47 -5.28 0.85 -11.81
CA ILE A 47 -5.18 1.65 -10.58
C ILE A 47 -3.86 2.41 -10.59
N TYR A 48 -3.88 3.64 -10.12
CA TYR A 48 -2.71 4.50 -10.02
C TYR A 48 -2.35 4.70 -8.56
N VAL A 49 -1.11 4.39 -8.20
CA VAL A 49 -0.61 4.42 -6.82
C VAL A 49 0.36 5.58 -6.66
N GLY A 50 0.29 6.31 -5.54
CA GLY A 50 1.15 7.47 -5.29
C GLY A 50 0.91 8.13 -3.92
N GLY A 51 1.33 9.39 -3.79
CA GLY A 51 1.05 10.21 -2.60
C GLY A 51 -0.38 10.77 -2.58
N SER A 52 -0.70 11.64 -1.61
CA SER A 52 -2.06 12.21 -1.44
C SER A 52 -2.61 12.95 -2.65
N GLY A 53 -1.74 13.52 -3.50
CA GLY A 53 -2.10 14.20 -4.75
C GLY A 53 -2.09 13.30 -5.99
N VAL A 54 -2.13 11.97 -5.84
CA VAL A 54 -2.09 11.05 -6.98
C VAL A 54 -3.30 11.23 -7.90
N THR A 55 -3.04 11.26 -9.20
CA THR A 55 -4.07 11.29 -10.25
C THR A 55 -3.81 10.15 -11.24
N THR A 56 -4.74 9.92 -12.15
CA THR A 56 -4.57 8.97 -13.26
C THR A 56 -3.46 9.39 -14.25
N ALA A 57 -3.01 10.65 -14.21
CA ALA A 57 -1.92 11.15 -15.06
C ALA A 57 -0.56 11.15 -14.35
N THR A 58 -0.54 11.22 -13.02
CA THR A 58 0.69 11.40 -12.22
C THR A 58 1.07 10.18 -11.38
N GLY A 59 0.17 9.21 -11.22
CA GLY A 59 0.42 8.02 -10.41
C GLY A 59 1.13 6.90 -11.15
N TYR A 60 1.70 5.98 -10.38
CA TYR A 60 2.31 4.77 -10.92
C TYR A 60 1.20 3.78 -11.34
N PRO A 61 1.11 3.36 -12.61
CA PRO A 61 0.04 2.50 -13.09
C PRO A 61 0.24 1.05 -12.63
N LEU A 62 -0.84 0.46 -12.12
CA LEU A 62 -0.99 -0.95 -11.79
C LEU A 62 -2.12 -1.54 -12.62
N GLU A 63 -1.74 -2.36 -13.60
CA GLU A 63 -2.69 -3.17 -14.37
C GLU A 63 -3.37 -4.21 -13.47
N PRO A 64 -4.60 -4.65 -13.81
CA PRO A 64 -5.27 -5.73 -13.10
C PRO A 64 -4.38 -6.97 -12.97
N GLY A 65 -4.22 -7.45 -11.74
CA GLY A 65 -3.35 -8.59 -11.42
C GLY A 65 -1.90 -8.20 -11.10
N ALA A 66 -1.45 -7.00 -11.45
CA ALA A 66 -0.10 -6.53 -11.16
C ALA A 66 0.09 -6.16 -9.68
N SER A 67 1.35 -6.08 -9.28
CA SER A 67 1.75 -5.62 -7.94
C SER A 67 3.03 -4.79 -8.00
N VAL A 68 3.15 -3.85 -7.06
CA VAL A 68 4.37 -3.05 -6.87
C VAL A 68 4.89 -3.24 -5.44
N PRO A 69 6.16 -3.64 -5.27
CA PRO A 69 6.82 -3.60 -3.98
C PRO A 69 7.23 -2.16 -3.65
N LEU A 70 6.97 -1.74 -2.42
CA LEU A 70 7.35 -0.45 -1.86
C LEU A 70 8.31 -0.75 -0.70
N PRO A 71 9.63 -0.70 -0.96
CA PRO A 71 10.64 -1.19 -0.03
C PRO A 71 10.71 -0.36 1.25
N LEU A 72 10.41 0.94 1.21
CA LEU A 72 10.38 1.82 2.38
C LEU A 72 9.30 2.89 2.17
N ARG A 73 8.36 3.01 3.12
CA ARG A 73 7.36 4.07 3.12
C ARG A 73 7.67 5.12 4.18
N ALA A 74 7.94 6.34 3.73
CA ALA A 74 8.03 7.52 4.60
C ALA A 74 6.68 8.24 4.78
N VAL A 75 5.72 7.97 3.89
CA VAL A 75 4.41 8.66 3.83
C VAL A 75 3.27 7.68 3.53
N ALA A 76 2.05 8.10 3.87
CA ALA A 76 0.84 7.39 3.48
C ALA A 76 0.74 7.32 1.95
N ILE A 77 0.37 6.15 1.43
CA ILE A 77 0.14 5.95 0.00
C ILE A 77 -1.35 5.96 -0.27
N TYR A 78 -1.67 6.52 -1.42
CA TYR A 78 -3.00 6.65 -1.94
C TYR A 78 -3.10 5.90 -3.26
N ALA A 79 -4.30 5.47 -3.57
CA ALA A 79 -4.64 4.90 -4.86
C ALA A 79 -5.82 5.65 -5.46
N VAL A 80 -5.81 5.81 -6.78
CA VAL A 80 -6.92 6.37 -7.57
C VAL A 80 -7.12 5.51 -8.81
N ALA A 81 -8.33 5.47 -9.34
CA ALA A 81 -8.65 4.75 -10.57
C ALA A 81 -9.46 5.63 -11.51
N ALA A 82 -9.48 5.28 -12.80
CA ALA A 82 -10.30 5.99 -13.79
C ALA A 82 -11.81 5.77 -13.61
N ALA A 83 -12.21 4.74 -12.84
CA ALA A 83 -13.60 4.43 -12.53
C ALA A 83 -13.74 3.93 -11.08
N THR A 84 -14.96 3.98 -10.55
CA THR A 84 -15.31 3.41 -9.25
C THR A 84 -15.43 1.89 -9.29
N GLY A 85 -15.22 1.23 -8.16
CA GLY A 85 -15.41 -0.22 -8.01
C GLY A 85 -14.12 -1.02 -8.12
N GLN A 86 -12.98 -0.35 -8.25
CA GLN A 86 -11.68 -1.00 -8.29
C GLN A 86 -11.23 -1.35 -6.88
N LYS A 87 -10.54 -2.46 -6.73
CA LYS A 87 -10.01 -2.89 -5.44
C LYS A 87 -8.51 -2.77 -5.42
N VAL A 88 -7.97 -2.45 -4.26
CA VAL A 88 -6.53 -2.49 -4.02
C VAL A 88 -6.31 -3.24 -2.71
N ALA A 89 -5.37 -4.18 -2.73
CA ALA A 89 -4.97 -4.93 -1.55
C ALA A 89 -3.50 -4.64 -1.24
N TRP A 90 -3.14 -4.74 0.03
CA TRP A 90 -1.76 -4.63 0.46
C TRP A 90 -1.43 -5.65 1.54
N ILE A 91 -0.16 -6.02 1.56
CA ILE A 91 0.50 -6.70 2.67
C ILE A 91 1.67 -5.82 3.11
N GLU A 92 1.84 -5.63 4.40
CA GLU A 92 2.90 -4.81 4.97
C GLU A 92 3.64 -5.56 6.07
N GLN A 93 4.95 -5.37 6.10
CA GLN A 93 5.80 -5.79 7.20
C GLN A 93 6.09 -4.57 8.05
N VAL A 94 5.53 -4.54 9.26
CA VAL A 94 5.68 -3.44 10.21
C VAL A 94 7.00 -3.60 10.93
N ALA A 95 7.86 -2.58 10.85
CA ALA A 95 9.11 -2.55 11.58
C ALA A 95 8.83 -2.46 13.10
N PRO A 96 9.61 -3.13 13.95
CA PRO A 96 9.48 -2.97 15.39
C PRO A 96 9.77 -1.52 15.80
N THR A 97 8.89 -0.93 16.61
CA THR A 97 9.13 0.37 17.25
C THR A 97 10.14 0.19 18.39
N TYR A 98 11.25 0.93 18.34
CA TYR A 98 12.29 0.99 19.39
C TYR A 98 11.96 2.06 20.43
#